data_AF-B8HSI8-F1
#
_entry.id   AF-B8HSI8-F1
#
_cell.length_a   1.000
_cell.length_b   1.000
_cell.length_c   1.000
_cell.angle_alpha   90.00
_cell.angle_beta   90.00
_cell.angle_gamma   90.00
#
_symmetry.space_group_name_H-M   'P 1'
#
loop_
_entity.id
_entity.type
_entity.pdbx_description
1 polymer ?
#
loop_
_entity_poly.entity_id
_entity_poly.type
_entity_poly.pdbx_seq_one_letter_code
_entity_poly.pdbx_strand_id
1 'polypeptide(L)' 'MSGDLESWYIVKHPQGHCEIRASSQFSPLPEVEFWGPFDTVETAIARRIGLIRAGKCQPVQVHTDP' A
#
# COMPACT_ATOMS: atom_id res chain seq x y z
N MET A 1 10.09 20.93 -16.83
CA MET A 1 10.50 19.92 -15.83
C MET A 1 9.28 19.08 -15.58
N SER A 2 9.27 17.84 -16.07
CA SER A 2 8.18 16.90 -15.79
C SER A 2 8.32 16.48 -14.33
N GLY A 3 7.76 17.29 -13.44
CA GLY A 3 7.54 16.90 -12.06
C GLY A 3 6.36 15.94 -12.07
N ASP A 4 6.62 14.68 -12.42
CA ASP A 4 5.66 13.62 -12.18
C ASP A 4 5.44 13.60 -10.67
N LEU A 5 4.28 14.10 -10.23
CA LEU A 5 3.90 14.06 -8.83
C LEU A 5 3.88 12.59 -8.42
N GLU A 6 4.89 12.17 -7.67
CA GLU A 6 5.06 10.78 -7.28
C GLU A 6 3.84 10.33 -6.47
N SER A 7 3.08 9.43 -7.05
CA SER A 7 1.82 8.95 -6.50
C SER A 7 2.04 7.62 -5.82
N TRP A 8 1.29 7.34 -4.76
CA TRP A 8 1.48 6.16 -3.92
C TRP A 8 0.30 5.21 -4.02
N TYR A 9 0.58 3.92 -3.99
CA TYR A 9 -0.41 2.86 -4.06
C TYR A 9 -0.23 1.90 -2.89
N ILE A 10 -1.34 1.36 -2.40
CA ILE A 10 -1.34 0.24 -1.46
C ILE A 10 -1.68 -1.01 -2.25
N VAL A 11 -0.76 -1.96 -2.31
CA VAL A 11 -0.90 -3.21 -3.08
C VAL A 11 -1.13 -4.35 -2.09
N LYS A 12 -2.19 -5.14 -2.30
CA LYS A 12 -2.46 -6.33 -1.49
C LYS A 12 -1.73 -7.52 -2.07
N HIS A 13 -0.90 -8.14 -1.25
CA HIS A 13 -0.23 -9.40 -1.57
C HIS A 13 -1.19 -10.58 -1.39
N PRO A 14 -1.01 -11.68 -2.13
CA PRO A 14 -1.81 -12.91 -1.97
C PRO A 14 -1.78 -13.48 -0.54
N GLN A 15 -0.71 -13.20 0.21
CA GLN A 15 -0.53 -13.59 1.61
C GLN A 15 -1.39 -12.76 2.59
N GLY A 16 -2.12 -11.76 2.09
CA GLY A 16 -3.02 -10.91 2.87
C GLY A 16 -2.39 -9.64 3.44
N HIS A 17 -1.07 -9.48 3.36
CA HIS A 17 -0.38 -8.24 3.73
C HIS A 17 -0.52 -7.18 2.65
N CYS A 18 -0.45 -5.91 3.05
CA CYS A 18 -0.47 -4.79 2.11
C CYS A 18 0.84 -4.00 2.19
N GLU A 19 1.34 -3.61 1.02
CA GLU A 19 2.58 -2.87 0.84
C GLU A 19 2.32 -1.53 0.16
N ILE A 20 3.07 -0.50 0.53
CA ILE A 20 2.98 0.82 -0.10
C ILE A 20 4.09 0.92 -1.15
N ARG A 21 3.73 1.24 -2.39
CA ARG A 21 4.64 1.37 -3.52
C ARG A 21 4.41 2.71 -4.20
N ALA A 22 5.48 3.33 -4.69
CA ALA A 22 5.40 4.51 -5.53
C ALA A 22 4.96 4.13 -6.96
N SER A 23 4.37 5.07 -7.70
CA SER A 23 3.94 4.90 -9.09
C SER A 23 5.09 4.48 -10.01
N SER A 24 6.32 4.88 -9.67
CA SER A 24 7.56 4.49 -10.35
C SER A 24 7.90 3.00 -10.17
N GLN A 25 7.39 2.35 -9.12
CA GLN A 25 7.73 0.97 -8.73
C GLN A 25 6.55 0.01 -8.83
N PHE A 26 5.36 0.50 -9.21
CA PHE A 26 4.15 -0.30 -9.30
C PHE A 26 3.37 0.04 -10.57
N SER A 27 3.16 -0.99 -11.38
CA SER A 27 2.24 -0.94 -12.52
C SER A 27 0.96 -1.68 -12.13
N PRO A 28 -0.20 -1.01 -12.11
CA PRO A 28 -1.48 -1.63 -11.79
C PRO A 28 -1.82 -2.76 -12.77
N LEU A 29 -2.05 -3.96 -12.25
CA LEU A 29 -2.52 -5.12 -13.02
C LEU A 29 -3.96 -5.45 -12.65
N PRO A 30 -4.82 -5.89 -13.60
CA PRO A 30 -6.23 -6.18 -13.33
C PRO A 30 -6.47 -7.26 -12.27
N GLU A 31 -5.52 -8.18 -12.11
CA GLU A 31 -5.61 -9.33 -11.20
C GLU A 31 -5.13 -9.00 -9.77
N VAL A 32 -4.55 -7.82 -9.56
CA VAL A 32 -3.99 -7.40 -8.27
C VAL A 32 -4.94 -6.43 -7.60
N GLU A 33 -5.33 -6.71 -6.34
CA GLU A 33 -6.12 -5.76 -5.55
C GLU A 33 -5.19 -4.65 -5.03
N PHE A 34 -5.49 -3.39 -5.39
CA PHE A 34 -4.74 -2.22 -4.94
C PHE A 34 -5.66 -1.02 -4.65
N TRP A 35 -5.14 -0.04 -3.92
CA TRP A 35 -5.82 1.23 -3.62
C TRP A 35 -4.90 2.42 -3.89
N GLY A 36 -5.46 3.49 -4.44
CA GLY A 36 -4.73 4.70 -4.83
C GLY A 36 -5.21 5.22 -6.19
N PRO A 37 -4.47 6.16 -6.82
CA PRO A 37 -3.26 6.81 -6.31
C PRO A 37 -3.52 7.70 -5.08
N PHE A 38 -2.51 7.87 -4.25
CA PHE A 38 -2.48 8.84 -3.15
C PHE A 38 -1.38 9.86 -3.38
N ASP A 39 -1.65 11.12 -3.06
CA ASP A 39 -0.71 12.23 -3.32
C ASP A 39 0.54 12.18 -2.44
N THR A 40 0.46 11.54 -1.26
CA THR A 40 1.59 11.41 -0.34
C THR A 40 1.66 10.03 0.30
N VAL A 41 2.88 9.64 0.72
CA VAL A 41 3.12 8.39 1.43
C VAL A 41 2.39 8.35 2.78
N GLU A 42 2.27 9.48 3.49
CA GLU A 42 1.55 9.58 4.77
C GLU A 42 0.07 9.26 4.59
N THR A 43 -0.53 9.74 3.50
CA THR A 43 -1.92 9.43 3.16
C THR A 43 -2.07 7.94 2.86
N ALA A 44 -1.14 7.34 2.10
CA ALA A 44 -1.11 5.91 1.85
C ALA A 44 -0.95 5.09 3.16
N ILE A 45 -0.12 5.55 4.10
CA ILE A 45 0.05 4.91 5.42
C ILE A 45 -1.25 4.96 6.22
N ALA A 46 -1.88 6.13 6.33
CA ALA A 46 -3.15 6.29 7.05
C ALA A 46 -4.25 5.40 6.46
N ARG A 47 -4.33 5.33 5.12
CA ARG A 47 -5.27 4.46 4.40
C ARG A 47 -4.97 2.98 4.64
N ARG A 48 -3.70 2.57 4.62
CA ARG A 48 -3.28 1.20 4.93
C ARG A 48 -3.69 0.78 6.33
N ILE A 49 -3.52 1.65 7.33
CA ILE A 49 -3.98 1.39 8.70
C ILE A 49 -5.50 1.19 8.73
N GLY A 50 -6.25 2.02 8.00
CA GLY A 50 -7.71 1.86 7.85
C GLY A 50 -8.09 0.50 7.23
N LEU A 51 -7.36 0.06 6.20
CA LEU A 51 -7.56 -1.25 5.57
C LEU A 51 -7.25 -2.41 6.53
N ILE A 52 -6.25 -2.26 7.39
CA ILE A 52 -5.95 -3.24 8.45
C ILE A 52 -7.12 -3.33 9.44
N ARG A 53 -7.61 -2.18 9.94
CA ARG A 53 -8.77 -2.16 10.86
C ARG A 53 -10.04 -2.72 10.23
N ALA A 54 -10.18 -2.62 8.92
CA ALA A 54 -11.30 -3.19 8.16
C ALA A 54 -11.11 -4.68 7.80
N GLY A 55 -10.00 -5.31 8.19
CA GLY A 55 -9.71 -6.72 7.87
C GLY A 55 -9.31 -6.98 6.42
N LYS A 56 -9.06 -5.93 5.62
CA LYS A 56 -8.65 -6.07 4.21
C LYS A 56 -7.15 -6.33 4.05
N CYS A 57 -6.36 -5.90 5.03
CA CYS A 57 -4.92 -6.06 5.07
C CYS A 57 -4.50 -6.66 6.42
N GLN A 58 -3.52 -7.56 6.41
CA GLN A 58 -2.93 -8.09 7.63
C GLN A 58 -1.78 -7.19 8.11
N PRO A 59 -1.68 -6.91 9.42
CA PRO A 59 -0.50 -6.26 9.98
C PRO A 59 0.73 -7.14 9.75
N VAL A 60 1.89 -6.53 9.57
CA VAL A 60 3.16 -7.29 9.54
C VAL A 60 3.43 -7.68 10.99
N GLN A 61 3.36 -8.97 11.30
CA GLN A 61 3.68 -9.45 12.64
C GLN A 61 5.19 -9.31 12.83
N VAL A 62 5.59 -8.38 13.71
CA VAL A 62 6.96 -8.36 14.22
C VAL A 62 6.99 -9.44 15.30
N HIS A 63 7.65 -10.56 15.01
CA HIS A 63 7.98 -11.53 16.06
C HIS A 63 8.97 -10.85 17.01
N THR A 64 8.47 -10.26 18.10
CA THR A 64 9.30 -9.87 19.23
C THR A 64 9.70 -11.14 19.96
N ASP A 65 10.86 -11.69 19.59
CA ASP A 65 11.50 -12.77 20.35
C ASP A 65 11.80 -12.24 21.77
N PRO A 66 11.54 -13.03 22.82
CA PRO A 66 11.69 -12.64 24.22
C PRO A 66 13.15 -12.45 24.68
#